data_AF-A0AAN2HCA1-F1
#
_entry.id   AF-A0AAN2HCA1-F1
#
_cell.length_a   1.000
_cell.length_b   1.000
_cell.length_c   1.000
_cell.angle_alpha   90.00
_cell.angle_beta   90.00
_cell.angle_gamma   90.00
#
_symmetry.space_group_name_H-M   'P 1'
#
loop_
_entity.id
_entity.type
_entity.pdbx_description
1 polymer ?
#
loop_
_entity_poly.entity_id
_entity_poly.type
_entity_poly.pdbx_seq_one_letter_code
_entity_poly.pdbx_strand_id
1 'polypeptide(L)'
;MLTKLISGSCLALCSFAASATVLQTSFDPDARYSIVSVSGDASQRTVITQRIGISGTSYSARQYDCTARTVRFLGSGTSLEDLQHAEADREPTPIFKGSLARAISQAACDEGVQPGATADGHGGISASNQPVTNNTHQ
;
A
#
# COMPACT_ATOMS: atom_id res chain seq x y z
N MET A 1 59.19 4.97 -16.22
CA MET A 1 58.05 5.67 -15.57
C MET A 1 56.81 4.86 -15.87
N LEU A 2 56.23 4.18 -14.87
CA LEU A 2 55.11 3.24 -15.07
C LEU A 2 53.97 3.63 -14.13
N THR A 3 52.97 4.31 -14.69
CA THR A 3 51.73 4.72 -14.01
C THR A 3 50.91 3.46 -13.68
N LYS A 4 50.66 3.18 -12.40
CA LYS A 4 49.78 2.07 -11.98
C LYS A 4 48.51 2.62 -11.32
N LEU A 5 47.50 2.71 -12.18
CA LEU A 5 46.07 2.44 -12.00
C LEU A 5 45.48 2.60 -10.59
N ILE A 6 44.65 3.65 -10.49
CA ILE A 6 43.66 3.93 -9.45
C ILE A 6 42.60 2.82 -9.49
N SER A 7 42.51 2.00 -8.45
CA SER A 7 41.39 1.06 -8.26
C SER A 7 40.35 1.72 -7.35
N GLY A 8 39.39 2.40 -7.97
CA GLY A 8 38.22 2.96 -7.29
C GLY A 8 37.22 1.85 -7.02
N SER A 9 37.08 1.46 -5.75
CA SER A 9 36.03 0.55 -5.30
C SER A 9 34.71 1.34 -5.24
N CYS A 10 33.83 1.10 -6.22
CA CYS A 10 32.51 1.70 -6.29
C CYS A 10 31.59 0.98 -5.29
N LEU A 11 31.41 1.54 -4.08
CA LEU A 11 30.35 1.11 -3.19
C LEU A 11 29.00 1.49 -3.81
N ALA A 12 28.32 0.52 -4.42
CA ALA A 12 26.95 0.69 -4.88
C ALA A 12 26.03 0.78 -3.65
N LEU A 13 25.62 2.00 -3.29
CA LEU A 13 24.50 2.21 -2.38
C LEU A 13 23.20 1.86 -3.12
N CYS A 14 22.62 0.69 -2.84
CA CYS A 14 21.24 0.40 -3.23
C CYS A 14 20.30 1.21 -2.33
N SER A 15 19.83 2.35 -2.83
CA SER A 15 18.74 3.11 -2.20
C SER A 15 17.43 2.36 -2.40
N PHE A 16 16.92 1.70 -1.36
CA PHE A 16 15.57 1.17 -1.36
C PHE A 16 14.59 2.34 -1.24
N ALA A 17 13.89 2.67 -2.33
CA ALA A 17 12.79 3.62 -2.31
C ALA A 17 11.55 2.94 -1.70
N ALA A 18 11.25 3.24 -0.44
CA ALA A 18 9.98 2.86 0.17
C ALA A 18 8.84 3.61 -0.55
N SER A 19 8.03 2.87 -1.32
CA SER A 19 6.91 3.44 -2.07
C SER A 19 5.68 3.49 -1.17
N ALA A 20 5.34 4.69 -0.66
CA ALA A 20 4.10 4.88 0.09
C ALA A 20 2.93 5.11 -0.87
N THR A 21 1.87 4.30 -0.77
CA THR A 21 0.66 4.48 -1.61
C THR A 21 -0.22 5.58 -1.02
N VAL A 22 -0.37 6.70 -1.73
CA VAL A 22 -1.25 7.80 -1.31
C VAL A 22 -2.70 7.41 -1.53
N LEU A 23 -3.53 7.60 -0.50
CA LEU A 23 -4.96 7.35 -0.56
C LEU A 23 -5.69 8.62 -0.96
N GLN A 24 -6.37 8.59 -2.11
CA GLN A 24 -7.30 9.65 -2.50
C GLN A 24 -8.57 9.54 -1.65
N THR A 25 -8.76 10.50 -0.75
CA THR A 25 -9.92 10.54 0.13
C THR A 25 -10.52 11.94 0.20
N SER A 26 -11.85 12.01 0.29
CA SER A 26 -12.62 13.26 0.38
C SER A 26 -13.17 13.55 1.78
N PHE A 27 -12.96 12.65 2.75
CA PHE A 27 -13.56 12.72 4.08
C PHE A 27 -12.72 13.52 5.11
N ASP A 28 -11.47 13.85 4.78
CA ASP A 28 -10.60 14.69 5.61
C ASP A 28 -9.85 15.67 4.69
N PRO A 29 -10.41 16.87 4.46
CA PRO A 29 -9.81 17.85 3.53
C PRO A 29 -8.49 18.40 4.06
N ASP A 30 -8.28 18.38 5.38
CA ASP A 30 -7.12 18.97 6.05
C ASP A 30 -5.98 17.97 6.28
N ALA A 31 -6.11 16.75 5.74
CA ALA A 31 -5.08 15.72 5.86
C ALA A 31 -4.91 14.87 4.62
N ARG A 32 -3.70 14.34 4.45
CA ARG A 32 -3.33 13.34 3.45
C ARG A 32 -3.04 12.02 4.14
N TYR A 33 -3.46 10.93 3.50
CA TYR A 33 -3.26 9.58 4.00
C TYR A 33 -2.37 8.79 3.06
N SER A 34 -1.48 7.98 3.61
CA SER A 34 -0.66 7.04 2.86
C SER A 34 -0.61 5.69 3.57
N ILE A 35 -0.53 4.60 2.80
CA ILE A 35 -0.18 3.28 3.32
C ILE A 35 1.34 3.21 3.42
N VAL A 36 1.84 2.90 4.61
CA VAL A 36 3.28 2.79 4.90
C VAL A 36 3.73 1.35 5.15
N SER A 37 2.80 0.45 5.46
CA SER A 37 3.07 -0.98 5.57
C SER A 37 1.81 -1.78 5.28
N VAL A 38 1.97 -2.89 4.57
CA VAL A 38 0.99 -3.96 4.42
C VAL A 38 1.70 -5.26 4.81
N SER A 39 1.04 -6.14 5.53
CA SER A 39 1.57 -7.45 5.91
C SER A 39 0.44 -8.45 6.14
N GLY A 40 0.78 -9.73 6.23
CA GLY A 40 -0.20 -10.81 6.40
C GLY A 40 -0.95 -11.20 5.12
N ASP A 41 -1.70 -12.29 5.22
CA ASP A 41 -2.53 -12.82 4.13
C ASP A 41 -3.87 -12.07 4.02
N ALA A 42 -4.69 -12.45 3.03
CA ALA A 42 -5.95 -11.78 2.74
C ALA A 42 -6.99 -11.91 3.87
N SER A 43 -6.93 -12.92 4.73
CA SER A 43 -7.85 -13.11 5.86
C SER A 43 -7.44 -12.33 7.12
N GLN A 44 -6.16 -11.98 7.23
CA GLN A 44 -5.59 -11.26 8.38
C GLN A 44 -4.58 -10.19 7.95
N ARG A 45 -4.97 -9.36 6.97
CA ARG A 45 -4.09 -8.34 6.39
C ARG A 45 -3.92 -7.16 7.33
N THR A 46 -2.73 -6.97 7.87
CA THR A 46 -2.43 -5.79 8.67
C THR A 46 -1.97 -4.66 7.77
N VAL A 47 -2.58 -3.48 7.93
CA VAL A 47 -2.25 -2.28 7.17
C VAL A 47 -1.97 -1.14 8.14
N ILE A 48 -0.79 -0.53 7.99
CA ILE A 48 -0.41 0.68 8.71
C ILE A 48 -0.53 1.85 7.76
N THR A 49 -1.24 2.88 8.21
CA THR A 49 -1.42 4.14 7.48
C THR A 49 -0.80 5.28 8.25
N GLN A 50 -0.22 6.22 7.51
CA GLN A 50 0.17 7.53 8.01
C GLN A 50 -0.88 8.55 7.58
N ARG A 51 -1.20 9.47 8.49
CA ARG A 51 -1.99 10.68 8.23
C ARG A 51 -1.09 11.88 8.50
N ILE A 52 -0.99 12.79 7.54
CA ILE A 52 -0.33 14.09 7.70
C ILE A 52 -1.41 15.15 7.54
N GLY A 53 -1.72 15.89 8.59
CA GLY A 53 -2.67 17.01 8.53
C GLY A 53 -2.19 18.22 9.33
N ILE A 54 -3.05 19.23 9.45
CA ILE A 54 -2.72 20.48 10.16
C ILE A 54 -2.31 20.25 11.62
N SER A 55 -2.81 19.19 12.26
CA SER A 55 -2.51 18.81 13.64
C SER A 55 -1.22 17.98 13.77
N GLY A 56 -0.50 17.75 12.68
CA GLY A 56 0.71 16.95 12.63
C GLY A 56 0.49 15.56 12.01
N THR A 57 1.44 14.67 12.31
CA THR A 57 1.49 13.31 11.77
C THR A 57 0.96 12.31 12.78
N SER A 58 0.13 11.37 12.33
CA SER A 58 -0.31 10.23 13.13
C SER A 58 -0.25 8.94 12.32
N TYR A 59 -0.12 7.81 13.01
CA TYR A 59 -0.14 6.48 12.43
C TYR A 59 -1.33 5.70 12.98
N SER A 60 -1.87 4.79 12.17
CA SER A 60 -2.90 3.86 12.62
C SER A 60 -2.75 2.51 11.96
N ALA A 61 -2.97 1.46 12.75
CA ALA A 61 -2.94 0.07 12.31
C ALA A 61 -4.35 -0.52 12.28
N ARG A 62 -4.64 -1.31 11.24
CA ARG A 62 -5.90 -2.02 11.05
C ARG A 62 -5.62 -3.42 10.52
N GLN A 63 -6.34 -4.42 11.01
CA GLN A 63 -6.37 -5.76 10.42
C GLN A 63 -7.63 -5.89 9.56
N TYR A 64 -7.47 -6.36 8.33
CA TYR A 64 -8.54 -6.60 7.38
C TYR A 64 -8.70 -8.10 7.13
N ASP A 65 -9.94 -8.53 7.11
CA ASP A 65 -10.32 -9.74 6.38
C ASP A 65 -10.90 -9.27 5.03
N CYS A 66 -10.10 -9.43 3.98
CA CYS A 66 -10.43 -9.03 2.61
C CYS A 66 -11.57 -9.87 2.03
N THR A 67 -11.76 -11.10 2.52
CA THR A 67 -12.82 -12.01 2.05
C THR A 67 -14.12 -11.71 2.76
N ALA A 68 -14.11 -11.65 4.10
CA ALA A 68 -15.29 -11.31 4.89
C ALA A 68 -15.67 -9.81 4.82
N ARG A 69 -14.78 -8.98 4.25
CA ARG A 69 -14.86 -7.52 4.18
C ARG A 69 -15.10 -6.89 5.55
N THR A 70 -14.31 -7.32 6.52
CA THR A 70 -14.32 -6.77 7.88
C THR A 70 -12.99 -6.10 8.20
N VAL A 71 -13.01 -5.19 9.17
CA VAL A 71 -11.85 -4.46 9.65
C VAL A 71 -11.86 -4.39 11.17
N ARG A 72 -10.71 -4.67 11.78
CA ARG A 72 -10.45 -4.51 13.20
C ARG A 72 -9.43 -3.41 13.40
N PHE A 73 -9.76 -2.41 14.20
CA PHE A 73 -8.80 -1.37 14.55
C PHE A 73 -7.79 -1.92 15.55
N LEU A 74 -6.51 -1.75 15.27
CA LEU A 74 -5.44 -2.23 16.15
C LEU A 74 -4.84 -1.11 17.01
N GLY A 75 -5.18 0.14 16.70
CA GLY A 75 -4.73 1.31 17.45
C GLY A 75 -4.12 2.42 16.59
N SER A 76 -3.69 3.48 17.28
CA SER A 76 -3.06 4.65 16.67
C SER A 76 -2.00 5.25 17.58
N GLY A 77 -1.10 6.03 16.99
CA GLY A 77 -0.09 6.79 17.72
C GLY A 77 0.52 7.90 16.87
N THR A 78 1.50 8.58 17.44
CA THR A 78 2.32 9.61 16.76
C THR A 78 3.57 9.04 16.12
N SER A 79 3.94 7.81 16.47
CA SER A 79 5.05 7.04 15.92
C SER A 79 4.62 5.62 15.51
N LEU A 80 5.50 4.90 14.79
CA LEU A 80 5.30 3.47 14.53
C LEU A 80 5.52 2.61 15.78
N GLU A 81 6.34 3.08 16.73
CA GLU A 81 6.61 2.39 18.00
C GLU A 81 5.37 2.40 18.89
N ASP A 82 4.62 3.50 18.91
CA ASP A 82 3.37 3.63 19.66
C ASP A 82 2.35 2.53 19.32
N LEU A 83 2.38 2.01 18.08
CA LEU A 83 1.49 0.94 17.62
C LEU A 83 1.77 -0.41 18.29
N GLN A 84 2.98 -0.64 18.82
CA GLN A 84 3.35 -1.89 19.49
C GLN A 84 2.63 -2.06 20.83
N HIS A 85 2.22 -0.94 21.43
CA HIS A 85 1.56 -0.90 22.74
C HIS A 85 0.08 -0.51 22.62
N ALA A 86 -0.44 -0.35 21.40
CA ALA A 86 -1.81 0.07 21.21
C ALA A 86 -2.79 -1.08 21.47
N GLU A 87 -3.92 -0.74 22.08
CA GLU A 87 -4.98 -1.71 22.36
C GLU A 87 -5.89 -1.86 21.14
N ALA A 88 -5.99 -3.08 20.65
CA ALA A 88 -6.85 -3.41 19.53
C ALA A 88 -8.31 -3.59 19.96
N ASP A 89 -9.25 -3.12 19.13
CA ASP A 89 -10.69 -3.31 19.34
C ASP A 89 -11.00 -4.79 19.53
N ARG A 90 -11.96 -5.14 20.39
CA ARG A 90 -12.27 -6.57 20.64
C ARG A 90 -12.80 -7.29 19.41
N GLU A 91 -13.69 -6.63 18.67
CA GLU A 91 -14.42 -7.23 17.57
C GLU A 91 -14.09 -6.53 16.25
N PRO A 92 -14.00 -7.29 15.13
CA PRO A 92 -13.98 -6.70 13.81
C PRO A 92 -15.35 -6.08 13.47
N THR A 93 -15.35 -5.08 12.58
CA THR A 93 -16.56 -4.40 12.11
C THR A 93 -16.68 -4.49 10.59
N PRO A 94 -17.89 -4.42 10.02
CA PRO A 94 -18.07 -4.38 8.56
C PRO A 94 -17.40 -3.17 7.91
N ILE A 95 -16.82 -3.35 6.72
CA ILE A 95 -16.28 -2.23 5.93
C ILE A 95 -17.41 -1.49 5.22
N PHE A 96 -17.73 -0.29 5.71
CA PHE A 96 -18.80 0.54 5.18
C PHE A 96 -18.44 1.29 3.90
N LYS A 97 -19.44 1.48 3.03
CA LYS A 97 -19.27 2.31 1.83
C LYS A 97 -19.06 3.78 2.23
N GLY A 98 -17.90 4.34 1.93
CA GLY A 98 -17.61 5.78 2.07
C GLY A 98 -16.51 6.05 3.08
N SER A 99 -16.12 5.03 3.83
CA SER A 99 -15.14 5.14 4.90
C SER A 99 -13.69 5.13 4.39
N LEU A 100 -12.80 5.67 5.22
CA LEU A 100 -11.35 5.48 5.08
C LEU A 100 -10.98 3.99 5.02
N ALA A 101 -11.60 3.16 5.86
CA ALA A 101 -11.35 1.72 5.86
C ALA A 101 -11.62 1.07 4.50
N ARG A 102 -12.65 1.54 3.76
CA ARG A 102 -12.90 1.07 2.39
C ARG A 102 -11.82 1.51 1.41
N ALA A 103 -11.35 2.76 1.49
CA ALA A 103 -10.28 3.23 0.61
C ALA A 103 -8.97 2.46 0.86
N ILE A 104 -8.65 2.20 2.13
CA ILE A 104 -7.51 1.37 2.52
C ILE A 104 -7.68 -0.07 2.02
N SER A 105 -8.86 -0.68 2.22
CA SER A 105 -9.10 -2.06 1.80
C SER A 105 -8.99 -2.22 0.29
N GLN A 106 -9.47 -1.26 -0.50
CA GLN A 106 -9.29 -1.29 -1.97
C GLN A 106 -7.81 -1.31 -2.35
N ALA A 107 -6.98 -0.48 -1.70
CA ALA A 107 -5.55 -0.45 -1.99
C ALA A 107 -4.79 -1.69 -1.47
N ALA A 108 -5.23 -2.31 -0.38
CA ALA A 108 -4.49 -3.38 0.30
C ALA A 108 -5.02 -4.81 0.04
N CYS A 109 -6.28 -4.95 -0.35
CA CYS A 109 -6.93 -6.25 -0.57
C CYS A 109 -6.98 -6.68 -2.04
N ASP A 110 -6.75 -5.76 -2.98
CA ASP A 110 -6.60 -6.13 -4.38
C ASP A 110 -5.28 -6.92 -4.55
N GLU A 111 -5.32 -8.07 -5.24
CA GLU A 111 -4.24 -9.09 -5.29
C GLU A 111 -2.88 -8.62 -5.88
N GLY A 112 -2.69 -7.32 -6.14
CA GLY A 112 -1.49 -6.76 -6.76
C GLY A 112 -0.56 -5.95 -5.85
N VAL A 113 -0.95 -5.63 -4.61
CA VAL A 113 -0.08 -4.87 -3.69
C VAL A 113 0.64 -5.82 -2.74
N GLN A 114 1.65 -6.50 -3.26
CA GLN A 114 2.67 -7.12 -2.41
C GLN A 114 3.69 -6.06 -1.98
N PRO A 115 3.95 -5.89 -0.67
CA PRO A 115 5.13 -5.19 -0.20
C PRO A 115 6.35 -6.10 -0.39
N GLY A 116 7.08 -5.86 -1.48
CA GLY A 116 8.45 -6.34 -1.70
C GLY A 116 8.63 -7.84 -1.89
N ALA A 117 8.46 -8.34 -3.13
CA ALA A 117 9.17 -9.53 -3.60
C ALA A 117 9.32 -9.50 -5.14
N THR A 118 10.58 -9.39 -5.56
CA THR A 118 11.22 -9.90 -6.78
C THR A 118 10.71 -9.46 -8.16
N ALA A 119 11.53 -8.59 -8.77
CA ALA A 119 11.78 -8.62 -10.20
C ALA A 119 12.33 -10.01 -10.57
N ASP A 120 11.55 -10.79 -11.31
CA ASP A 120 12.07 -11.72 -12.29
C ASP A 120 11.24 -11.55 -13.55
N GLY A 121 11.91 -11.08 -14.60
CA GLY A 121 11.30 -10.83 -15.89
C GLY A 121 10.86 -12.14 -16.54
N HIS A 122 9.67 -12.13 -17.12
CA HIS A 122 9.40 -12.88 -18.35
C HIS A 122 8.62 -11.96 -19.28
N GLY A 123 9.35 -11.43 -20.27
CA GLY A 123 8.74 -10.84 -21.44
C GLY A 123 7.91 -11.88 -22.21
N GLY A 124 6.81 -11.43 -22.78
CA GLY A 124 5.95 -12.28 -23.60
C GLY A 124 4.73 -11.53 -24.12
N ILE A 125 4.91 -10.90 -25.28
CA ILE A 125 3.90 -10.18 -26.05
C ILE A 125 2.74 -11.13 -26.42
N SER A 126 1.49 -10.66 -26.24
CA SER A 126 0.44 -10.96 -27.22
C SER A 126 -0.63 -9.88 -27.22
N ALA A 127 -0.41 -8.85 -28.04
CA ALA A 127 -1.48 -8.04 -28.58
C ALA A 127 -2.22 -8.88 -29.63
N SER A 128 -3.50 -9.14 -29.42
CA SER A 128 -4.40 -9.62 -30.47
C SER A 128 -5.47 -8.56 -30.67
N ASN A 129 -5.29 -7.77 -31.74
CA ASN A 129 -6.32 -6.96 -32.36
C ASN A 129 -7.57 -7.80 -32.63
N GLN A 130 -8.74 -7.29 -32.28
CA GLN A 130 -9.95 -7.58 -33.06
C GLN A 130 -10.54 -6.26 -33.58
N PRO A 131 -10.85 -6.18 -34.89
CA PRO A 131 -11.46 -5.01 -35.50
C PRO A 131 -12.95 -4.96 -35.15
N VAL A 132 -13.41 -3.82 -34.61
CA VAL A 132 -14.85 -3.53 -34.55
C VAL A 132 -15.28 -3.16 -35.97
N THR A 133 -15.88 -4.11 -36.68
CA THR A 133 -16.57 -3.85 -37.94
C THR A 133 -17.90 -3.17 -37.64
N ASN A 134 -18.05 -2.00 -38.25
CA ASN A 134 -19.26 -1.21 -38.33
C ASN A 134 -20.33 -1.99 -39.11
N ASN A 135 -21.59 -2.04 -38.64
CA ASN A 135 -22.71 -2.48 -39.47
C ASN A 135 -23.98 -1.67 -39.19
N THR A 136 -24.56 -1.21 -40.30
CA THR A 136 -25.66 -0.26 -40.47
C THR A 136 -27.01 -0.98 -40.56
N HIS A 137 -28.10 -0.25 -40.22
CA HIS A 137 -29.51 -0.46 -40.56
C HIS A 137 -30.27 -1.66 -39.95
N GLN A 138 -31.28 -1.35 -39.14
CA GLN A 138 -32.70 -1.41 -39.52
C GLN A 138 -33.47 -0.29 -38.83
#